data_AF-A0A919P9T1-F1
#
_entry.id   AF-A0A919P9T1-F1
#
_cell.length_a   1.000
_cell.length_b   1.000
_cell.length_c   1.000
_cell.angle_alpha   90.00
_cell.angle_beta   90.00
_cell.angle_gamma   90.00
#
_symmetry.space_group_name_H-M   'P 1'
#
loop_
_entity.id
_entity.type
_entity.pdbx_description
1 polymer ?
#
loop_
_entity_poly.entity_id
_entity_poly.type
_entity_poly.pdbx_seq_one_letter_code
_entity_poly.pdbx_strand_id
1 'polypeptide(L)' 'MDTDPWRVEITDADIRAAKRAWIAARDSDATDAEVDPRYEDLRRLVSGQAQQIADVVRARVAARRRAQAD' A
#
# COMPACT_ATOMS: atom_id res chain seq x y z
N MET A 1 -15.30 9.83 -10.40
CA MET A 1 -14.70 9.15 -9.24
C MET A 1 -15.13 7.70 -9.32
N ASP A 2 -14.17 6.79 -9.33
CA ASP A 2 -14.44 5.36 -9.27
C ASP A 2 -14.84 5.04 -7.82
N THR A 3 -16.13 5.20 -7.52
CA THR A 3 -16.69 4.92 -6.19
C THR A 3 -17.12 3.47 -6.14
N ASP A 4 -16.17 2.56 -6.28
CA ASP A 4 -16.38 1.19 -5.81
C ASP A 4 -16.39 1.23 -4.27
N PRO A 5 -17.55 1.01 -3.63
CA PRO A 5 -17.67 1.09 -2.17
C PRO A 5 -16.80 0.06 -1.43
N TRP A 6 -16.25 -0.93 -2.15
CA TRP A 6 -15.36 -1.96 -1.59
C TRP A 6 -13.88 -1.68 -1.84
N ARG A 7 -13.54 -0.59 -2.53
CA ARG A 7 -12.14 -0.21 -2.78
C ARG A 7 -11.49 0.29 -1.49
N VAL A 8 -10.62 -0.54 -0.92
CA VAL A 8 -9.74 -0.13 0.17
C VAL A 8 -8.58 0.67 -0.41
N GLU A 9 -8.48 1.95 -0.06
CA GLU A 9 -7.32 2.79 -0.39
C GLU A 9 -6.23 2.61 0.67
N ILE A 10 -4.98 2.36 0.24
CA ILE A 10 -3.82 2.30 1.15
C ILE A 10 -3.07 3.61 1.01
N THR A 11 -2.96 4.33 2.12
CA THR A 11 -2.37 5.66 2.14
C THR A 11 -0.96 5.65 2.72
N ASP A 12 -0.23 6.75 2.48
CA ASP A 12 1.04 6.99 3.15
C ASP A 12 0.89 7.07 4.69
N ALA A 13 -0.30 7.43 5.18
CA ALA A 13 -0.56 7.47 6.62
C ALA A 13 -0.60 6.07 7.22
N ASP A 14 -1.22 5.11 6.52
CA ASP A 14 -1.28 3.70 6.92
C ASP A 14 0.11 3.08 6.99
N ILE A 15 0.92 3.30 5.94
CA ILE A 15 2.31 2.82 5.90
C ILE A 15 3.15 3.46 7.00
N ARG A 16 3.01 4.77 7.22
CA ARG A 16 3.73 5.45 8.31
C ARG A 16 3.32 4.92 9.69
N ALA A 17 2.04 4.61 9.90
CA ALA A 17 1.56 4.00 11.14
C ALA A 17 2.15 2.60 11.35
N ALA A 18 2.07 1.74 10.34
CA ALA A 18 2.64 0.38 10.39
C ALA A 18 4.16 0.40 10.59
N LYS A 19 4.87 1.32 9.93
CA LYS A 19 6.32 1.49 10.10
C LYS A 19 6.69 1.88 11.52
N ARG A 20 5.94 2.82 12.13
CA ARG A 20 6.15 3.20 13.53
C ARG A 20 5.89 2.03 14.47
N ALA A 21 4.82 1.25 14.24
CA ALA A 21 4.49 0.09 15.06
C ALA A 21 5.56 -1.01 14.98
N TRP A 22 6.09 -1.28 13.78
CA TRP A 22 7.18 -2.23 13.60
C TRP A 22 8.47 -1.76 14.27
N ILE A 23 8.87 -0.49 14.09
CA ILE A 23 10.06 0.07 14.75
C ILE A 23 9.92 0.01 16.28
N ALA A 24 8.76 0.37 16.81
CA ALA A 24 8.52 0.34 18.25
C ALA A 24 8.63 -1.07 18.83
N ALA A 25 8.16 -2.10 18.10
CA ALA A 25 8.34 -3.48 18.53
C ALA A 25 9.81 -3.93 18.43
N ARG A 26 10.47 -3.66 17.31
CA ARG A 26 11.86 -4.07 17.06
C ARG A 26 12.87 -3.42 18.04
N ASP A 27 12.63 -2.17 18.39
CA ASP A 27 13.53 -1.41 19.27
C ASP A 27 13.19 -1.62 20.77
N SER A 28 12.27 -2.56 21.07
CA SER A 28 11.91 -3.00 22.43
C SER A 28 12.39 -4.44 22.69
N ASP A 29 12.22 -4.95 23.91
CA ASP A 29 12.50 -6.36 24.26
C ASP A 29 11.43 -7.34 23.70
N ALA A 30 10.76 -6.98 22.61
CA ALA A 30 9.79 -7.85 21.95
C ALA A 30 10.48 -9.04 21.30
N THR A 31 9.78 -10.17 21.27
CA THR A 31 10.27 -11.39 20.63
C THR A 31 10.17 -11.30 19.10
N ASP A 32 10.94 -12.12 18.38
CA ASP A 32 10.82 -12.22 16.91
C ASP A 32 9.38 -12.58 16.48
N ALA A 33 8.69 -13.41 17.27
CA ALA A 33 7.29 -13.75 17.06
C ALA A 33 6.33 -12.55 17.12
N GLU A 34 6.74 -11.45 17.75
CA GLU A 34 6.00 -10.18 17.80
C GLU A 34 6.47 -9.18 16.73
N VAL A 35 7.76 -9.20 16.38
CA VAL A 35 8.34 -8.30 15.40
C VAL A 35 7.97 -8.70 13.96
N ASP A 36 8.02 -10.00 13.65
CA ASP A 36 7.81 -10.53 12.30
C ASP A 36 6.40 -10.25 11.74
N PRO A 37 5.30 -10.45 12.50
CA PRO A 37 3.96 -10.12 12.00
C PRO A 37 3.82 -8.64 11.64
N ARG A 38 4.42 -7.74 12.45
CA ARG A 38 4.37 -6.29 12.21
C ARG A 38 5.17 -5.89 10.97
N TYR A 39 6.28 -6.58 10.71
CA TYR A 39 7.02 -6.40 9.46
C TYR A 39 6.21 -6.87 8.25
N GLU A 40 5.56 -8.05 8.34
CA GLU A 40 4.73 -8.54 7.24
C GLU A 40 3.54 -7.63 6.95
N ASP A 41 2.91 -7.04 7.97
CA ASP A 41 1.85 -6.05 7.79
C ASP A 41 2.36 -4.79 7.08
N LEU A 42 3.52 -4.25 7.49
CA LEU A 42 4.16 -3.15 6.79
C LEU A 42 4.46 -3.51 5.33
N ARG A 43 5.02 -4.69 5.08
CA ARG A 43 5.37 -5.19 3.73
C ARG A 43 4.14 -5.30 2.83
N ARG A 44 3.03 -5.80 3.36
CA ARG A 44 1.74 -5.90 2.66
C ARG A 44 1.19 -4.53 2.29
N LEU A 45 1.21 -3.56 3.20
CA LEU A 45 0.73 -2.20 2.92
C LEU A 45 1.55 -1.52 1.84
N VAL A 46 2.89 -1.57 1.93
CA VAL A 46 3.78 -1.02 0.89
C VAL A 46 3.52 -1.66 -0.47
N SER A 47 3.38 -2.98 -0.50
CA SER A 47 3.10 -3.71 -1.76
C SER A 47 1.74 -3.34 -2.33
N GLY A 48 0.71 -3.21 -1.49
CA GLY A 48 -0.63 -2.81 -1.89
C GLY A 48 -0.69 -1.39 -2.44
N GLN A 49 -0.01 -0.43 -1.81
CA GLN A 49 0.07 0.94 -2.31
C GLN A 49 0.81 1.01 -3.66
N ALA A 50 1.92 0.27 -3.80
CA ALA A 50 2.63 0.19 -5.07
C ALA A 50 1.72 -0.37 -6.19
N GLN A 51 0.89 -1.36 -5.88
CA GLN A 51 -0.09 -1.90 -6.81
C GLN A 51 -1.15 -0.85 -7.20
N GLN A 52 -1.68 -0.09 -6.23
CA GLN A 52 -2.62 1.01 -6.51
C GLN A 52 -2.02 2.07 -7.44
N ILE A 53 -0.76 2.45 -7.24
CA ILE A 53 -0.05 3.39 -8.11
C ILE A 53 0.10 2.80 -9.52
N ALA A 54 0.51 1.53 -9.62
CA ALA A 54 0.65 0.83 -10.89
C ALA A 54 -0.68 0.80 -11.67
N ASP A 55 -1.80 0.58 -10.97
CA ASP A 55 -3.13 0.57 -11.59
C ASP A 55 -3.56 1.94 -12.09
N VAL A 56 -3.28 3.01 -11.34
CA VAL A 56 -3.49 4.39 -11.81
C VAL A 56 -2.67 4.69 -13.07
N VAL A 57 -1.41 4.27 -13.12
CA VAL A 57 -0.55 4.45 -14.30
C VAL A 57 -1.10 3.68 -15.50
N ARG A 58 -1.46 2.40 -15.31
CA ARG A 58 -2.06 1.56 -16.38
C ARG A 58 -3.34 2.19 -16.92
N ALA A 59 -4.22 2.67 -16.05
CA ALA A 59 -5.46 3.34 -16.45
C ALA A 59 -5.20 4.59 -17.29
N ARG A 60 -4.24 5.44 -16.88
CA ARG A 60 -3.85 6.65 -17.64
C ARG A 60 -3.29 6.29 -19.03
N VAL A 61 -2.45 5.26 -19.13
CA VAL A 61 -1.91 4.79 -20.41
C VAL A 61 -3.03 4.28 -21.32
N ALA A 62 -3.97 3.49 -20.79
CA ALA A 62 -5.11 2.99 -21.54
C ALA A 62 -6.01 4.13 -22.07
N ALA A 63 -6.32 5.12 -21.22
CA ALA A 63 -7.11 6.29 -21.61
C ALA A 63 -6.43 7.09 -22.74
N ARG A 64 -5.12 7.33 -22.61
CA ARG A 64 -4.33 8.03 -23.65
C ARG A 64 -4.32 7.26 -24.98
N ARG A 65 -4.28 5.93 -24.96
CA ARG A 65 -4.31 5.12 -26.18
C ARG A 65 -5.66 5.22 -26.89
N ARG A 66 -6.77 5.18 -26.15
CA ARG A 66 -8.12 5.34 -26.71
C ARG A 66 -8.27 6.69 -27.41
N ALA A 67 -7.87 7.78 -26.75
CA ALA A 67 -7.94 9.12 -27.31
C ALA A 67 -7.07 9.39 -28.55
N GLN A 68 -6.13 8.50 -28.90
CA GLN A 68 -5.33 8.58 -30.13
C GLN A 68 -5.90 7.72 -31.26
N ALA A 69 -6.85 6.83 -30.94
CA ALA A 69 -7.52 5.95 -31.90
C ALA A 69 -8.87 6.51 -32.38
N ASP A 70 -9.37 7.54 -31.69
CA ASP A 70 -10.53 8.37 -32.06
C ASP A 70 -10.08 9.60 -32.85
#